data_AF-A0A937W2F4-F1
#
_entry.id   AF-A0A937W2F4-F1
#
_cell.length_a   1.000
_cell.length_b   1.000
_cell.length_c   1.000
_cell.angle_alpha   90.00
_cell.angle_beta   90.00
_cell.angle_gamma   90.00
#
_symmetry.space_group_name_H-M   'P 1'
#
loop_
_entity.id
_entity.type
_entity.pdbx_description
1 polymer ?
#
loop_
_entity_poly.entity_id
_entity_poly.type
_entity_poly.pdbx_seq_one_letter_code
_entity_poly.pdbx_strand_id
1 'polypeptide(L)'
;MTSRTSHPLASGYPPVWASAWGQDRYGPWCAVRFQDVEQRLRWLPPGRFLMGCPPGERGRDDYEGPQHQVQLTQGFWMFETPCTQALRQAVMGSNPSRFTGAQRPVENVSWDDCQHFLATFNQRLPELPLVLPTEAQWEYACRG
;
A
#
# COMPACT_ATOMS: atom_id res chain seq x y z
N MET A 1 5.81 13.20 27.20
CA MET A 1 6.28 11.87 26.75
C MET A 1 6.19 11.82 25.24
N THR A 2 7.30 11.98 24.53
CA THR A 2 7.36 11.79 23.07
C THR A 2 7.07 10.34 22.76
N SER A 3 5.91 10.08 22.14
CA SER A 3 5.59 8.76 21.58
C SER A 3 6.69 8.41 20.59
N ARG A 4 7.55 7.45 20.94
CA ARG A 4 8.49 6.84 19.99
C ARG A 4 7.60 6.16 18.96
N THR A 5 7.48 6.74 17.77
CA THR A 5 6.96 6.02 16.60
C THR A 5 7.78 4.75 16.47
N SER A 6 7.14 3.61 16.71
CA SER A 6 7.81 2.30 16.69
C SER A 6 8.30 2.04 15.28
N HIS A 7 9.60 2.17 15.06
CA HIS A 7 10.22 1.84 13.79
C HIS A 7 10.09 0.32 13.57
N PRO A 8 9.50 -0.13 12.46
CA PRO A 8 9.04 -1.52 12.29
C PRO A 8 10.20 -2.51 12.20
N LEU A 9 11.39 -2.02 11.84
CA LEU A 9 12.63 -2.80 11.75
C LEU A 9 13.59 -2.50 12.91
N ALA A 10 13.15 -1.81 13.97
CA ALA A 10 14.00 -1.41 15.09
C ALA A 10 14.64 -2.59 15.83
N SER A 11 14.00 -3.76 15.79
CA SER A 11 14.51 -5.00 16.38
C SER A 11 15.61 -5.66 15.56
N GLY A 12 15.88 -5.17 14.33
CA GLY A 12 16.77 -5.81 13.37
C GLY A 12 16.16 -7.04 12.67
N TYR A 13 14.89 -7.35 12.91
CA TYR A 13 14.17 -8.45 12.29
C TYR A 13 13.01 -7.91 11.45
N PRO A 14 12.99 -8.15 10.12
CA PRO A 14 11.85 -7.79 9.29
C PRO A 14 10.66 -8.73 9.56
N PRO A 15 9.46 -8.38 9.06
CA PRO A 15 8.35 -9.33 9.02
C PRO A 15 8.73 -10.63 8.29
N VAL A 16 8.19 -11.77 8.71
CA VAL A 16 8.56 -13.10 8.19
C VAL A 16 8.32 -13.28 6.68
N TRP A 17 7.40 -12.51 6.10
CA TRP A 17 7.11 -12.51 4.67
C TRP A 17 8.15 -11.75 3.83
N ALA A 18 9.03 -10.98 4.46
CA ALA A 18 9.97 -10.12 3.76
C ALA A 18 11.12 -10.94 3.16
N SER A 19 11.21 -10.91 1.82
CA SER A 19 12.32 -11.51 1.06
C SER A 19 13.57 -10.63 1.02
N ALA A 20 13.39 -9.32 1.18
CA ALA A 20 14.46 -8.34 1.37
C ALA A 20 13.90 -7.17 2.19
N TRP A 21 14.77 -6.38 2.80
CA TRP A 21 14.37 -5.22 3.58
C TRP A 21 15.51 -4.22 3.67
N GLY A 22 15.16 -3.00 4.05
CA GLY A 22 16.13 -1.94 4.26
C GLY A 22 15.48 -0.64 4.65
N GLN A 23 16.27 0.42 4.58
CA GLN A 23 15.82 1.78 4.82
C GLN A 23 16.54 2.70 3.85
N ASP A 24 15.80 3.62 3.23
CA ASP A 24 16.36 4.69 2.40
C ASP A 24 15.78 6.04 2.83
N ARG A 25 15.94 7.08 1.99
CA ARG A 25 15.45 8.43 2.27
C ARG A 25 13.92 8.52 2.41
N TYR A 26 13.18 7.53 1.93
CA TYR A 26 11.71 7.43 2.02
C TYR A 26 11.26 6.56 3.20
N GLY A 27 12.19 6.12 4.05
CA GLY A 27 11.89 5.32 5.23
C GLY A 27 12.06 3.81 5.02
N PRO A 28 11.56 3.00 5.98
CA PRO A 28 11.72 1.56 5.97
C PRO A 28 10.95 0.91 4.80
N TRP A 29 11.57 -0.06 4.18
CA TRP A 29 10.95 -0.87 3.13
C TRP A 29 11.19 -2.35 3.36
N CYS A 30 10.23 -3.15 2.91
CA CYS A 30 10.33 -4.60 2.80
C CYS A 30 9.87 -5.01 1.40
N ALA A 31 10.49 -6.03 0.84
CA ALA A 31 10.09 -6.61 -0.44
C ALA A 31 9.42 -7.96 -0.19
N VAL A 32 8.24 -8.15 -0.78
CA VAL A 32 7.64 -9.48 -0.92
C VAL A 32 8.07 -10.07 -2.25
N ARG A 33 8.46 -11.35 -2.24
CA ARG A 33 8.72 -12.12 -3.46
C ARG A 33 7.61 -13.15 -3.63
N PHE A 34 6.93 -13.10 -4.76
CA PHE A 34 5.88 -14.05 -5.12
C PHE A 34 6.28 -14.70 -6.44
N GLN A 35 6.66 -15.98 -6.39
CA GLN A 35 7.40 -16.63 -7.49
C GLN A 35 8.65 -15.81 -7.83
N ASP A 36 8.85 -15.44 -9.09
CA ASP A 36 10.00 -14.65 -9.54
C ASP A 36 9.74 -13.12 -9.52
N VAL A 37 8.57 -12.69 -9.03
CA VAL A 37 8.17 -11.28 -9.00
C VAL A 37 8.43 -10.68 -7.63
N GLU A 38 9.09 -9.53 -7.59
CA GLU A 38 9.32 -8.76 -6.37
C GLU A 38 8.44 -7.50 -6.36
N GLN A 39 7.77 -7.24 -5.24
CA GLN A 39 7.00 -6.02 -5.00
C GLN A 39 7.45 -5.42 -3.66
N ARG A 40 7.76 -4.12 -3.66
CA ARG A 40 8.14 -3.40 -2.44
C ARG A 40 6.94 -2.84 -1.71
N LEU A 41 7.06 -2.83 -0.39
CA LEU A 41 6.16 -2.21 0.57
C LEU A 41 6.93 -1.19 1.42
N ARG A 42 6.28 -0.07 1.71
CA ARG A 42 6.78 1.00 2.56
C ARG A 42 6.02 1.02 3.87
N TRP A 43 6.76 1.25 4.95
CA TRP A 43 6.15 1.43 6.26
C TRP A 43 5.69 2.87 6.44
N LEU A 44 4.42 3.03 6.76
CA LEU A 44 3.84 4.29 7.18
C LEU A 44 3.64 4.28 8.69
N PRO A 45 4.28 5.19 9.44
CA PRO A 45 4.14 5.23 10.89
C PRO A 45 2.74 5.71 11.31
N PRO A 46 2.27 5.33 12.52
CA PRO A 46 1.06 5.91 13.08
C PRO A 46 1.21 7.43 13.18
N GLY A 47 0.11 8.15 12.97
CA GLY A 47 0.15 9.61 12.89
C GLY A 47 -1.22 10.24 12.86
N ARG A 48 -1.21 11.58 12.80
CA ARG A 48 -2.40 12.40 12.62
C ARG A 48 -2.20 13.29 11.42
N PHE A 49 -3.25 13.48 10.63
CA PHE A 49 -3.23 14.41 9.51
C PHE A 49 -4.61 15.05 9.32
N LEU A 50 -4.64 16.10 8.52
CA LEU A 50 -5.88 16.74 8.11
C LEU A 50 -6.30 16.12 6.77
N MET A 51 -7.37 15.33 6.79
CA MET A 51 -7.91 14.66 5.61
C MET A 51 -8.88 15.59 4.88
N GLY A 52 -8.91 15.49 3.55
CA GLY A 52 -9.75 16.30 2.68
C GLY A 52 -9.14 17.63 2.25
N CYS A 53 -9.95 18.41 1.56
CA CYS A 53 -9.57 19.58 0.78
C CYS A 53 -9.99 20.89 1.47
N PRO A 54 -9.11 21.90 1.59
CA PRO A 54 -9.44 23.19 2.17
C PRO A 54 -10.62 23.88 1.46
N PRO A 55 -11.40 24.72 2.18
CA PRO A 55 -12.39 25.55 1.54
C PRO A 55 -11.76 26.45 0.45
N GLY A 56 -12.23 26.33 -0.79
CA GLY A 56 -11.81 27.19 -1.91
C GLY A 56 -10.65 26.68 -2.76
N GLU A 57 -10.16 25.45 -2.57
CA GLU A 57 -9.19 24.86 -3.50
C GLU A 57 -9.80 24.67 -4.90
N ARG A 58 -9.05 25.02 -5.94
CA ARG A 58 -9.51 24.95 -7.32
C ARG A 58 -9.62 23.49 -7.76
N GLY A 59 -10.84 23.08 -8.16
CA GLY A 59 -11.11 21.71 -8.60
C GLY A 59 -11.63 20.78 -7.50
N ARG A 60 -11.92 21.32 -6.31
CA ARG A 60 -12.56 20.60 -5.21
C ARG A 60 -13.97 20.12 -5.60
N ASP A 61 -14.22 18.83 -5.45
CA ASP A 61 -15.57 18.26 -5.45
C ASP A 61 -16.25 18.36 -4.07
N ASP A 62 -17.58 18.29 -4.06
CA ASP A 62 -18.38 18.49 -2.83
C ASP A 62 -18.08 17.46 -1.73
N TYR A 63 -17.69 16.25 -2.12
CA TYR A 63 -17.35 15.14 -1.20
C TYR A 63 -15.94 15.24 -0.61
N GLU A 64 -15.11 16.16 -1.08
CA GLU A 64 -13.73 16.32 -0.59
C GLU A 64 -13.62 17.16 0.70
N GLY A 65 -14.74 17.56 1.31
CA GLY A 65 -14.69 18.27 2.59
C GLY A 65 -15.91 18.03 3.50
N PRO A 66 -15.96 18.68 4.67
CA PRO A 66 -14.93 19.57 5.20
C PRO A 66 -13.67 18.80 5.61
N GLN A 67 -12.56 19.54 5.70
CA GLN A 67 -11.35 18.99 6.29
C GLN A 67 -11.62 18.53 7.72
N HIS A 68 -11.14 17.33 8.06
CA HIS A 68 -11.30 16.76 9.38
C HIS A 68 -10.02 16.04 9.82
N GLN A 69 -9.77 16.05 11.13
CA GLN A 69 -8.57 15.43 11.65
C GLN A 69 -8.75 13.91 11.73
N VAL A 70 -7.85 13.18 11.10
CA VAL A 70 -7.79 11.72 11.16
C VAL A 70 -6.59 11.30 12.01
N GLN A 71 -6.76 10.21 12.79
CA GLN A 71 -5.69 9.57 13.53
C GLN A 71 -5.55 8.11 13.13
N LEU A 72 -4.39 7.75 12.59
CA LEU A 72 -3.97 6.37 12.41
C LEU A 72 -3.19 5.94 13.65
N THR A 73 -3.80 5.10 14.48
CA THR A 73 -3.23 4.67 15.77
C THR A 73 -2.16 3.60 15.61
N GLN A 74 -2.14 2.91 14.47
CA GLN A 74 -1.18 1.88 14.11
C GLN A 74 -0.51 2.24 12.79
N GLY A 75 0.78 1.92 12.68
CA GLY A 75 1.46 1.98 11.38
C GLY A 75 1.08 0.78 10.52
N PHE A 76 1.31 0.90 9.22
CA PHE A 76 0.92 -0.11 8.24
C PHE A 76 1.92 -0.15 7.08
N TRP A 77 1.92 -1.27 6.37
CA TRP A 77 2.69 -1.44 5.14
C TRP A 77 1.79 -1.18 3.93
N MET A 78 2.27 -0.40 2.96
CA MET A 78 1.58 -0.15 1.69
C MET A 78 2.53 -0.45 0.53
N PHE A 79 2.02 -0.97 -0.58
CA PHE A 79 2.83 -1.16 -1.78
C PHE A 79 3.45 0.19 -2.21
N GLU A 80 4.75 0.19 -2.53
CA GLU A 80 5.49 1.38 -2.99
C GLU A 80 5.00 1.86 -4.36
N THR A 81 4.49 0.95 -5.18
CA THR A 81 3.92 1.20 -6.49
C THR A 81 2.52 0.61 -6.54
N PRO A 82 1.66 1.03 -7.48
CA PRO A 82 0.47 0.25 -7.81
C PRO A 82 0.83 -1.21 -8.12
N CYS A 83 -0.11 -2.12 -7.90
CA CYS A 83 0.07 -3.54 -8.22
C CYS A 83 0.50 -3.69 -9.68
N THR A 84 1.64 -4.33 -9.90
CA THR A 84 2.21 -4.48 -11.24
C THR A 84 1.52 -5.59 -12.02
N GLN A 85 1.57 -5.50 -13.34
CA GLN A 85 1.06 -6.55 -14.23
C GLN A 85 1.77 -7.88 -14.01
N ALA A 86 3.07 -7.86 -13.71
CA ALA A 86 3.82 -9.07 -13.36
C ALA A 86 3.27 -9.74 -12.10
N LEU A 87 2.99 -8.97 -11.04
CA LEU A 87 2.44 -9.52 -9.79
C LEU A 87 1.03 -10.06 -10.01
N ARG A 88 0.17 -9.32 -10.70
CA ARG A 88 -1.18 -9.80 -11.08
C ARG A 88 -1.11 -11.13 -11.81
N GLN A 89 -0.28 -11.22 -12.85
CA GLN A 89 -0.11 -12.44 -13.64
C GLN A 89 0.40 -13.60 -12.79
N ALA A 90 1.36 -13.39 -11.89
CA ALA A 90 1.92 -14.43 -11.02
C ALA A 90 0.88 -15.00 -10.02
N VAL A 91 0.00 -14.14 -9.51
CA VAL A 91 -1.05 -14.52 -8.55
C VAL A 91 -2.22 -15.20 -9.26
N MET A 92 -2.68 -14.63 -10.37
CA MET A 92 -3.98 -14.95 -10.98
C MET A 92 -3.87 -15.75 -12.28
N GLY A 93 -2.69 -15.86 -12.87
CA GLY A 93 -2.48 -16.51 -14.17
C GLY A 93 -3.02 -15.72 -15.37
N SER A 94 -3.52 -14.50 -15.17
CA SER A 94 -4.04 -13.64 -16.24
C SER A 94 -3.76 -12.16 -16.01
N ASN A 95 -3.72 -11.39 -17.10
CA ASN A 95 -3.49 -9.95 -17.10
C ASN A 95 -4.51 -9.27 -18.04
N PRO A 96 -5.50 -8.53 -17.50
CA PRO A 96 -6.53 -7.86 -18.29
C PRO A 96 -6.08 -6.52 -18.88
N SER A 97 -4.83 -6.11 -18.61
CA SER A 97 -4.32 -4.79 -18.98
C SER A 97 -4.29 -4.62 -20.50
N ARG A 98 -4.84 -3.51 -20.98
CA ARG A 98 -4.69 -2.99 -22.34
C ARG A 98 -3.28 -2.47 -22.59
N PHE A 99 -2.68 -1.77 -21.63
CA PHE A 99 -1.35 -1.17 -21.77
C PHE A 99 -0.29 -2.10 -21.22
N THR A 100 0.32 -2.92 -22.05
CA THR A 100 1.19 -4.01 -21.57
C THR A 100 2.58 -3.56 -21.12
N GLY A 101 3.06 -4.18 -20.04
CA GLY A 101 4.43 -4.06 -19.54
C GLY A 101 4.56 -4.60 -18.12
N ALA A 102 5.55 -5.46 -17.86
CA ALA A 102 5.69 -6.19 -16.60
C ALA A 102 5.65 -5.28 -15.35
N GLN A 103 6.29 -4.11 -15.43
CA GLN A 103 6.38 -3.12 -14.34
C GLN A 103 5.32 -2.01 -14.41
N ARG A 104 4.39 -2.09 -15.38
CA ARG A 104 3.26 -1.15 -15.45
C ARG A 104 2.21 -1.53 -14.40
N PRO A 105 1.39 -0.56 -13.94
CA PRO A 105 0.20 -0.88 -13.16
C PRO A 105 -0.71 -1.82 -13.95
N VAL A 106 -1.33 -2.77 -13.25
CA VAL A 106 -2.47 -3.50 -13.80
C VAL A 106 -3.66 -2.54 -13.97
N GLU A 107 -4.36 -2.62 -15.09
CA GLU A 107 -5.61 -1.88 -15.34
C GLU A 107 -6.66 -2.76 -16.03
N ASN A 108 -7.87 -2.23 -16.25
CA ASN A 108 -9.09 -3.00 -16.59
C ASN A 108 -9.44 -4.07 -15.54
N VAL A 109 -9.36 -3.69 -14.26
CA VAL A 109 -9.81 -4.51 -13.14
C VAL A 109 -10.92 -3.78 -12.41
N SER A 110 -11.98 -4.50 -12.06
CA SER A 110 -13.05 -4.01 -11.19
C SER A 110 -12.64 -4.08 -9.71
N TRP A 111 -13.47 -3.53 -8.84
CA TRP A 111 -13.30 -3.69 -7.39
C TRP A 111 -13.41 -5.17 -6.97
N ASP A 112 -14.33 -5.93 -7.58
CA ASP A 112 -14.49 -7.38 -7.33
C ASP A 112 -13.26 -8.18 -7.79
N ASP A 113 -12.65 -7.80 -8.92
CA ASP A 113 -11.40 -8.41 -9.38
C ASP A 113 -10.24 -8.18 -8.39
N CYS A 114 -10.24 -7.02 -7.72
CA CYS A 114 -9.30 -6.72 -6.65
C CYS A 114 -9.57 -7.61 -5.42
N GLN A 115 -10.82 -7.84 -5.04
CA GLN A 115 -11.13 -8.74 -3.93
C GLN A 115 -10.70 -10.18 -4.22
N HIS A 116 -10.97 -10.67 -5.44
CA HIS A 116 -10.50 -11.99 -5.87
C HIS A 116 -8.96 -12.09 -5.86
N PHE A 117 -8.26 -11.04 -6.33
CA PHE A 117 -6.80 -10.96 -6.24
C PHE A 117 -6.32 -11.13 -4.80
N LEU A 118 -6.87 -10.34 -3.87
CA LEU A 118 -6.48 -10.33 -2.47
C LEU A 118 -6.74 -11.69 -1.82
N ALA A 119 -7.90 -12.29 -2.08
CA ALA A 119 -8.24 -13.62 -1.57
C ALA A 119 -7.24 -14.68 -2.07
N THR A 120 -6.94 -14.70 -3.38
CA THR A 120 -5.98 -15.65 -3.95
C THR A 120 -4.55 -15.40 -3.46
N PHE A 121 -4.12 -14.14 -3.33
CA PHE A 121 -2.82 -13.80 -2.78
C PHE A 121 -2.70 -14.28 -1.33
N ASN A 122 -3.68 -13.94 -0.47
CA ASN A 122 -3.65 -14.26 0.96
C ASN A 122 -3.76 -15.76 1.23
N GLN A 123 -4.41 -16.53 0.36
CA GLN A 123 -4.38 -17.99 0.43
C GLN A 123 -2.99 -18.58 0.16
N ARG A 124 -2.20 -17.93 -0.70
CA ARG A 124 -0.88 -18.40 -1.13
C ARG A 124 0.26 -17.84 -0.28
N LEU A 125 0.05 -16.70 0.39
CA LEU A 125 1.01 -16.07 1.30
C LEU A 125 0.28 -15.52 2.54
N PRO A 126 -0.18 -16.40 3.46
CA PRO A 126 -0.97 -16.01 4.63
C PRO A 126 -0.21 -15.13 5.62
N GLU A 127 1.12 -15.11 5.57
CA GLU A 127 1.98 -14.29 6.42
C GLU A 127 1.88 -12.79 6.08
N LEU A 128 1.46 -12.44 4.87
CA LEU A 128 1.21 -11.08 4.41
C LEU A 128 -0.27 -10.92 4.02
N PRO A 129 -1.18 -10.69 4.98
CA PRO A 129 -2.58 -10.46 4.68
C PRO A 129 -2.77 -9.10 4.01
N LEU A 130 -2.85 -9.10 2.68
CA LEU A 130 -3.13 -7.91 1.89
C LEU A 130 -4.60 -7.53 1.95
N VAL A 131 -4.85 -6.23 2.01
CA VAL A 131 -6.17 -5.59 1.89
C VAL A 131 -6.04 -4.34 1.04
N LEU A 132 -7.16 -3.84 0.50
CA LEU A 132 -7.19 -2.47 -0.02
C LEU A 132 -7.02 -1.48 1.14
N PRO A 133 -6.27 -0.38 0.95
CA PRO A 133 -6.20 0.66 1.97
C PRO A 133 -7.57 1.32 2.17
N THR A 134 -7.83 1.80 3.38
CA THR A 134 -8.92 2.76 3.57
C THR A 134 -8.59 4.07 2.85
N GLU A 135 -9.60 4.87 2.54
CA GLU A 135 -9.40 6.20 1.95
C GLU A 135 -8.44 7.06 2.79
N ALA A 136 -8.60 7.01 4.13
CA ALA A 136 -7.71 7.68 5.07
C ALA A 136 -6.26 7.18 5.01
N GLN A 137 -6.03 5.86 4.89
CA GLN A 137 -4.68 5.31 4.74
C GLN A 137 -4.05 5.72 3.42
N TRP A 138 -4.84 5.72 2.34
CA TRP A 138 -4.39 6.13 1.01
C TRP A 138 -4.01 7.61 0.99
N GLU A 139 -4.87 8.50 1.49
CA GLU A 139 -4.58 9.93 1.52
C GLU A 139 -3.40 10.25 2.46
N TYR A 140 -3.30 9.58 3.60
CA TYR A 140 -2.15 9.71 4.50
C TYR A 140 -0.84 9.37 3.77
N ALA A 141 -0.82 8.29 3.00
CA ALA A 141 0.35 7.88 2.22
C ALA A 141 0.71 8.86 1.11
N CYS A 142 -0.28 9.45 0.43
CA CYS A 142 -0.04 10.42 -0.63
C CYS A 142 0.45 11.78 -0.10
N ARG A 143 0.25 12.08 1.18
CA ARG A 143 0.65 13.36 1.79
C ARG A 143 2.08 13.38 2.36
N GLY A 144 2.75 12.23 2.54
CA GLY A 144 4.12 12.19 3.08
C GLY A 144 4.73 10.81 3.22
#